data_AF-A0A432QJ70-F1
#
_entry.id   AF-A0A432QJ70-F1
#
_cell.length_a   1.000
_cell.length_b   1.000
_cell.length_c   1.000
_cell.angle_alpha   90.00
_cell.angle_beta   90.00
_cell.angle_gamma   90.00
#
_symmetry.space_group_name_H-M   'P 1'
#
loop_
_entity.id
_entity.type
_entity.pdbx_description
1 polymer ?
#
loop_
_entity_poly.entity_id
_entity_poly.type
_entity_poly.pdbx_seq_one_letter_code
_entity_poly.pdbx_strand_id
1 'polypeptide(L)'
;MTAFFLPFFLLFMLLAPQYNAEATTPSAPAALPSPVKLHDIKDVIALPAPVSWWYWLGGALVVLFGVVLTLWLLKRRKKVVYQPSAGEQALAALNSVRDLMNPDQSRAFAVKVAEILRTYIEQRFHLFRPNLTTREFLRSLTRRADMKNSPLLAYDGLLRDWLNHCDMVKFARYRLTKDEMEQMLAQVRRFIKTTTKGEAPEIGDEKK
;
A
#
# COMPACT_ATOMS: atom_id res chain seq x y z
N MET A 1 0.98 5.65 -18.17
CA MET A 1 2.27 5.19 -17.60
C MET A 1 2.30 3.66 -17.65
N THR A 2 2.24 3.02 -18.83
CA THR A 2 3.34 2.69 -19.77
C THR A 2 4.37 1.68 -19.24
N ALA A 3 4.53 0.61 -20.02
CA ALA A 3 5.63 -0.35 -20.08
C ALA A 3 5.63 -1.47 -19.02
N PHE A 4 5.41 -2.71 -19.46
CA PHE A 4 6.28 -3.88 -19.23
C PHE A 4 5.54 -5.15 -19.70
N PHE A 5 5.41 -5.32 -21.01
CA PHE A 5 5.01 -6.59 -21.62
C PHE A 5 5.64 -6.67 -23.01
N LEU A 6 6.92 -7.06 -23.06
CA LEU A 6 7.62 -7.63 -24.21
C LEU A 6 9.07 -7.88 -23.78
N PRO A 7 9.42 -9.13 -23.46
CA PRO A 7 10.55 -9.70 -24.16
C PRO A 7 10.36 -11.21 -24.33
N PHE A 8 9.73 -11.63 -25.44
CA PHE A 8 9.85 -13.04 -25.83
C PHE A 8 9.62 -13.29 -27.33
N PHE A 9 8.96 -12.37 -28.05
CA PHE A 9 8.55 -12.63 -29.43
C PHE A 9 9.60 -12.29 -30.51
N LEU A 10 10.73 -11.65 -30.14
CA LEU A 10 11.73 -11.16 -31.11
C LEU A 10 12.90 -12.13 -31.34
N LEU A 11 12.91 -13.31 -30.72
CA LEU A 11 14.00 -14.29 -30.89
C LEU A 11 13.65 -15.46 -31.83
N PHE A 12 12.41 -15.60 -32.30
CA PHE A 12 11.98 -16.74 -33.12
C PHE A 12 11.89 -16.45 -34.64
N MET A 13 12.18 -15.22 -35.08
CA MET A 13 11.99 -14.80 -36.47
C MET A 13 13.31 -14.51 -37.22
N LEU A 14 14.39 -15.22 -36.89
CA LEU A 14 15.67 -15.10 -37.62
C LEU A 14 16.25 -16.45 -38.07
N LEU A 15 15.43 -17.50 -38.15
CA LEU A 15 15.84 -18.82 -38.62
C LEU A 15 14.82 -19.45 -39.58
N ALA A 16 14.25 -18.64 -40.48
CA ALA A 16 13.52 -19.16 -41.63
C ALA A 16 14.50 -19.33 -42.80
N PRO A 17 14.76 -20.55 -43.29
CA PRO A 17 15.55 -20.74 -44.49
C PRO A 17 14.76 -20.18 -45.68
N GLN A 18 15.34 -19.25 -46.42
CA GLN A 18 14.78 -18.74 -47.66
C GLN A 18 14.74 -19.88 -48.68
N TYR A 19 13.55 -20.42 -48.94
CA TYR A 19 13.34 -21.38 -50.02
C TYR A 19 13.26 -20.57 -51.33
N ASN A 20 14.29 -20.69 -52.16
CA ASN A 20 14.24 -20.14 -53.51
C ASN A 20 13.61 -21.20 -54.42
N ALA A 21 12.36 -20.96 -54.84
CA ALA A 21 11.73 -21.70 -55.92
C ALA A 21 12.18 -21.09 -57.25
N GLU A 22 13.19 -21.68 -57.89
CA GLU A 22 13.50 -21.38 -59.28
C GLU A 22 12.64 -22.31 -60.17
N ALA A 23 11.58 -21.73 -60.73
CA ALA A 23 10.70 -22.42 -61.67
C ALA A 23 11.42 -22.58 -63.02
N THR A 24 11.63 -23.83 -63.43
CA THR A 24 12.18 -24.20 -64.74
C THR A 24 11.12 -24.04 -65.85
N THR A 25 11.43 -23.25 -66.88
CA THR A 25 10.69 -23.18 -68.15
C THR A 25 11.21 -24.24 -69.14
N PRO A 26 10.37 -24.91 -69.96
CA PRO A 26 10.78 -26.06 -70.77
C PRO A 26 11.15 -25.66 -72.22
N SER A 27 12.11 -26.36 -72.83
CA SER A 27 12.29 -26.37 -74.30
C SER A 27 13.00 -27.65 -74.78
N ALA A 28 12.19 -28.59 -75.31
CA ALA A 28 12.27 -29.41 -76.55
C ALA A 28 13.61 -30.02 -77.07
N PRO A 29 13.60 -31.00 -78.01
CA PRO A 29 13.87 -32.43 -77.71
C PRO A 29 15.03 -33.08 -78.50
N ALA A 30 15.30 -34.34 -78.16
CA ALA A 30 15.97 -35.42 -78.93
C ALA A 30 17.49 -35.63 -78.81
N ALA A 31 17.88 -36.68 -78.06
CA ALA A 31 18.90 -37.68 -78.43
C ALA A 31 18.87 -38.88 -77.45
N LEU A 32 19.14 -40.09 -77.94
CA LEU A 32 19.06 -41.40 -77.26
C LEU A 32 19.98 -41.51 -76.02
N PRO A 33 19.67 -42.39 -75.03
CA PRO A 33 20.25 -42.32 -73.69
C PRO A 33 21.71 -42.78 -73.64
N SER A 34 22.61 -41.86 -73.30
CA SER A 34 23.96 -42.17 -72.79
C SER A 34 23.85 -42.89 -71.43
N PRO A 35 24.81 -43.77 -71.06
CA PRO A 35 24.76 -44.51 -69.81
C PRO A 35 24.65 -43.56 -68.63
N VAL A 36 23.65 -43.79 -67.77
CA VAL A 36 23.37 -42.98 -66.57
C VAL A 36 24.64 -42.87 -65.73
N LYS A 37 25.21 -41.66 -65.68
CA LYS A 37 26.34 -41.33 -64.82
C LYS A 37 25.80 -41.25 -63.38
N LEU A 38 25.89 -42.37 -62.67
CA LEU A 38 25.59 -42.45 -61.24
C LEU A 38 26.49 -41.44 -60.52
N HIS A 39 25.88 -40.46 -59.86
CA HIS A 39 26.60 -39.53 -59.00
C HIS A 39 26.93 -40.23 -57.69
N ASP A 40 28.17 -40.08 -57.24
CA ASP A 40 28.66 -40.66 -56.00
C ASP A 40 27.83 -40.18 -54.80
N ILE A 41 27.61 -41.06 -53.84
CA ILE A 41 26.79 -40.80 -52.66
C ILE A 41 27.55 -39.79 -51.79
N LYS A 42 26.95 -38.61 -51.53
CA LYS A 42 27.54 -37.62 -50.62
C LYS A 42 27.79 -38.24 -49.25
N ASP A 43 28.98 -37.94 -48.73
CA ASP A 43 29.48 -38.39 -47.43
C ASP A 43 28.49 -38.18 -46.28
N VAL A 44 28.58 -39.05 -45.26
CA VAL A 44 27.68 -39.06 -44.10
C VAL A 44 27.78 -37.73 -43.36
N ILE A 45 26.73 -36.91 -43.46
CA ILE A 45 26.63 -35.64 -42.74
C ILE A 45 26.46 -35.98 -41.26
N ALA A 46 27.37 -35.51 -40.41
CA ALA A 46 27.22 -35.63 -38.96
C ALA A 46 25.97 -34.85 -38.53
N LEU A 47 24.92 -35.57 -38.12
CA LEU A 47 23.72 -34.97 -37.57
C LEU A 47 24.09 -34.25 -36.26
N PRO A 48 23.61 -33.02 -36.03
CA PRO A 48 23.81 -32.36 -34.75
C PRO A 48 23.23 -33.25 -33.64
N ALA A 49 23.98 -33.40 -32.55
CA ALA A 49 23.59 -34.27 -31.44
C ALA A 49 22.17 -33.92 -30.97
N PRO A 50 21.31 -34.91 -30.68
CA PRO A 50 19.96 -34.65 -30.22
C PRO A 50 20.02 -33.85 -28.92
N VAL A 51 19.34 -32.71 -28.88
CA VAL A 51 19.25 -31.89 -27.67
C VAL A 51 18.64 -32.73 -26.55
N SER A 52 19.40 -32.87 -25.46
CA SER A 52 18.97 -33.70 -24.33
C SER A 52 17.70 -33.11 -23.71
N TRP A 53 16.69 -33.95 -23.52
CA TRP A 53 15.36 -33.55 -23.01
C TRP A 53 15.40 -32.82 -21.65
N TRP A 54 16.49 -33.00 -20.88
CA TRP A 54 16.74 -32.29 -19.64
C TRP A 54 16.82 -30.75 -19.80
N TYR A 55 17.21 -30.25 -20.97
CA TYR A 55 17.19 -28.80 -21.24
C TYR A 55 15.77 -28.25 -21.25
N TRP A 56 14.82 -29.01 -21.81
CA TRP A 56 13.40 -28.65 -21.79
C TRP A 56 12.83 -28.72 -20.38
N LEU A 57 13.23 -29.72 -19.59
CA LEU A 57 12.83 -29.83 -18.19
C LEU A 57 13.37 -28.66 -17.35
N GLY A 58 14.64 -28.29 -17.55
CA GLY A 58 15.26 -27.14 -16.89
C GLY A 58 14.57 -25.83 -17.25
N GLY A 59 14.27 -25.63 -18.54
CA GLY A 59 13.50 -24.48 -19.01
C GLY A 59 12.10 -24.41 -18.37
N ALA A 60 11.38 -25.53 -18.31
CA ALA A 60 10.07 -25.61 -17.68
C ALA A 60 10.12 -25.27 -16.19
N LEU A 61 11.13 -25.75 -15.47
CA LEU A 61 11.34 -25.44 -14.05
C LEU A 61 11.62 -23.96 -13.80
N VAL A 62 12.45 -23.33 -14.62
CA VAL A 62 12.75 -21.88 -14.49
C VAL A 62 11.50 -21.05 -14.74
N VAL A 63 10.71 -21.39 -15.75
CA VAL A 63 9.44 -20.71 -16.04
C VAL A 63 8.46 -20.90 -14.89
N LEU A 64 8.30 -22.12 -14.38
CA LEU A 64 7.41 -22.41 -13.25
C LEU A 64 7.83 -21.62 -12.00
N PHE A 65 9.12 -21.58 -11.69
CA PHE A 65 9.64 -20.82 -10.55
C PHE A 65 9.40 -19.32 -10.71
N GLY A 66 9.62 -18.77 -11.91
CA GLY A 66 9.31 -17.40 -12.25
C GLY A 66 7.82 -17.08 -12.03
N VAL A 67 6.92 -17.91 -12.56
CA VAL A 67 5.46 -17.74 -12.39
C VAL A 67 5.07 -17.78 -10.92
N VAL A 68 5.58 -18.74 -10.14
CA VAL A 68 5.29 -18.86 -8.71
C VAL A 68 5.81 -17.64 -7.95
N LEU A 69 7.04 -17.18 -8.23
CA LEU A 69 7.63 -16.02 -7.58
C LEU A 69 6.87 -14.74 -7.95
N THR A 70 6.50 -14.56 -9.22
CA THR A 70 5.69 -13.44 -9.69
C THR A 70 4.31 -13.46 -9.03
N LEU A 71 3.61 -14.59 -9.00
CA LEU A 71 2.32 -14.72 -8.31
C LEU A 71 2.45 -14.47 -6.80
N TRP A 72 3.54 -14.91 -6.16
CA TRP A 72 3.81 -14.68 -4.75
C TRP A 72 4.07 -13.21 -4.45
N LEU A 73 4.87 -12.54 -5.29
CA LEU A 73 5.14 -11.10 -5.21
C LEU A 73 3.88 -10.28 -5.50
N LEU A 74 3.08 -10.65 -6.50
CA LEU A 74 1.80 -10.00 -6.79
C LEU A 74 0.78 -10.23 -5.66
N LYS A 75 0.75 -11.42 -5.06
CA LYS A 75 -0.10 -11.72 -3.90
C LYS A 75 0.34 -10.92 -2.67
N ARG A 76 1.65 -10.75 -2.46
CA ARG A 76 2.20 -9.79 -1.47
C ARG A 76 1.86 -8.34 -1.79
N ARG A 77 1.71 -7.99 -3.08
CA ARG A 77 1.34 -6.64 -3.54
C ARG A 77 -0.17 -6.39 -3.64
N LYS A 78 -1.04 -7.37 -3.38
CA LYS A 78 -2.50 -7.22 -3.48
C LYS A 78 -3.20 -7.33 -2.12
N LYS A 79 -3.32 -6.17 -1.47
CA LYS A 79 -4.61 -5.47 -1.21
C LYS A 79 -4.31 -4.12 -0.56
N VAL A 80 -3.96 -3.11 -1.37
CA VAL A 80 -4.26 -1.73 -0.99
C VAL A 80 -5.76 -1.55 -1.26
N VAL A 81 -6.59 -2.10 -0.36
CA VAL A 81 -7.91 -1.51 -0.14
C VAL A 81 -7.61 -0.09 0.31
N TYR A 82 -8.26 0.93 -0.26
CA TYR A 82 -8.22 2.28 0.31
C TYR A 82 -8.74 2.16 1.75
N GLN A 83 -7.83 1.95 2.69
CA GLN A 83 -8.13 2.05 4.09
C GLN A 83 -7.91 3.51 4.42
N PRO A 84 -8.96 4.26 4.77
CA PRO A 84 -8.80 5.64 5.20
C PRO A 84 -7.73 5.68 6.29
N SER A 85 -6.83 6.65 6.22
CA SER A 85 -5.82 6.86 7.25
C SER A 85 -6.48 7.04 8.62
N ALA A 86 -5.75 6.76 9.70
CA ALA A 86 -6.25 6.97 11.06
C ALA A 86 -6.80 8.41 11.25
N GLY A 87 -6.16 9.40 10.61
CA GLY A 87 -6.62 10.80 10.61
C GLY A 87 -7.95 10.99 9.89
N GLU A 88 -8.11 10.44 8.68
CA GLU A 88 -9.38 10.51 7.94
C GLU A 88 -10.52 9.82 8.71
N GLN A 89 -10.27 8.65 9.30
CA GLN A 89 -11.25 7.93 10.13
C GLN A 89 -11.66 8.76 11.35
N ALA A 90 -10.69 9.35 12.07
CA ALA A 90 -10.96 10.15 13.24
C ALA A 90 -11.72 11.45 12.89
N LEU A 91 -11.38 12.10 11.78
CA LEU A 91 -12.09 13.30 11.32
C LEU A 91 -13.54 13.00 10.91
N ALA A 92 -13.77 11.87 10.23
CA ALA A 92 -15.11 11.42 9.90
C ALA A 92 -15.91 11.10 11.18
N ALA A 93 -15.29 10.41 12.14
CA ALA A 93 -15.92 10.11 13.42
C ALA A 93 -16.28 11.38 14.20
N LEU A 94 -15.42 12.41 14.22
CA LEU A 94 -15.74 13.69 14.87
C LEU A 94 -16.96 14.38 14.25
N ASN A 95 -17.17 14.24 12.94
CA ASN A 95 -18.37 14.80 12.28
C ASN A 95 -19.66 14.13 12.79
N SER A 96 -19.62 12.84 13.12
CA SER A 96 -20.79 12.13 13.68
C SER A 96 -21.16 12.58 15.09
N VAL A 97 -20.27 13.29 15.80
CA VAL A 97 -20.53 13.78 17.17
C VAL A 97 -21.35 15.07 17.16
N ARG A 98 -21.56 15.70 16.00
CA ARG A 98 -22.34 16.95 15.87
C ARG A 98 -23.77 16.79 16.40
N ASP A 99 -24.37 15.62 16.24
CA ASP A 99 -25.73 15.35 16.75
C ASP A 99 -25.80 15.33 18.28
N LEU A 100 -24.67 15.13 18.95
CA LEU A 100 -24.55 15.14 20.41
C LEU A 100 -24.26 16.53 20.97
N MET A 101 -24.18 17.58 20.13
CA MET A 101 -23.86 18.96 20.54
C MET A 101 -25.06 19.69 21.17
N ASN A 102 -25.59 19.10 22.22
CA ASN A 102 -26.63 19.65 23.06
C ASN A 102 -26.12 19.68 24.51
N PRO A 103 -26.26 20.80 25.25
CA PRO A 103 -25.88 20.88 26.67
C PRO A 103 -26.41 19.71 27.53
N ASP A 104 -27.60 19.18 27.25
CA ASP A 104 -28.16 18.02 27.96
C ASP A 104 -27.40 16.71 27.68
N GLN A 105 -26.69 16.64 26.55
CA GLN A 105 -25.90 15.50 26.11
C GLN A 105 -24.39 15.70 26.32
N SER A 106 -23.97 16.72 27.09
CA SER A 106 -22.56 17.06 27.35
C SER A 106 -21.70 15.85 27.73
N ARG A 107 -22.24 14.95 28.56
CA ARG A 107 -21.54 13.73 28.98
C ARG A 107 -21.35 12.74 27.84
N ALA A 108 -22.39 12.49 27.05
CA ALA A 108 -22.32 11.59 25.90
C ALA A 108 -21.36 12.12 24.85
N PHE A 109 -21.42 13.43 24.59
CA PHE A 109 -20.49 14.16 23.74
C PHE A 109 -19.03 13.96 24.20
N ALA A 110 -18.71 14.28 25.46
CA ALA A 110 -17.33 14.21 25.98
C ALA A 110 -16.77 12.79 25.94
N VAL A 111 -17.58 11.78 26.31
CA VAL A 111 -17.18 10.37 26.23
C VAL A 111 -16.88 9.97 24.79
N LYS A 112 -17.75 10.35 23.83
CA LYS A 112 -17.57 9.95 22.43
C LYS A 112 -16.32 10.57 21.81
N VAL A 113 -16.05 11.84 22.08
CA VAL A 113 -14.83 12.48 21.58
C VAL A 113 -13.58 11.87 22.22
N ALA A 114 -13.61 11.50 23.51
CA ALA A 114 -12.50 10.83 24.17
C ALA A 114 -12.19 9.45 23.57
N GLU A 115 -13.22 8.67 23.20
CA GLU A 115 -13.06 7.40 22.48
C GLU A 115 -12.42 7.58 21.10
N ILE A 116 -12.86 8.59 20.35
CA ILE A 116 -12.30 8.92 19.04
C ILE A 116 -10.83 9.31 19.18
N LEU A 117 -10.52 10.20 20.14
CA LEU A 117 -9.16 10.65 20.39
C LEU A 117 -8.25 9.48 20.81
N ARG A 118 -8.73 8.58 21.68
CA ARG A 118 -7.99 7.37 22.04
C ARG A 118 -7.68 6.52 20.81
N THR A 119 -8.72 6.17 20.04
CA THR A 119 -8.59 5.29 18.87
C THR A 119 -7.60 5.88 17.87
N TYR A 120 -7.69 7.19 17.63
CA TYR A 120 -6.76 7.91 16.78
C TYR A 120 -5.32 7.80 17.26
N ILE A 121 -5.07 8.05 18.55
CA ILE A 121 -3.71 8.01 19.11
C ILE A 121 -3.14 6.59 19.07
N GLU A 122 -3.93 5.58 19.44
CA GLU A 122 -3.52 4.18 19.39
C GLU A 122 -3.14 3.75 17.96
N GLN A 123 -3.93 4.14 16.96
CA GLN A 123 -3.66 3.81 15.57
C GLN A 123 -2.49 4.60 14.98
N ARG A 124 -2.42 5.92 15.23
CA ARG A 124 -1.43 6.81 14.62
C ARG A 124 -0.04 6.65 15.22
N PHE A 125 0.04 6.49 16.53
CA PHE A 125 1.30 6.43 17.28
C PHE A 125 1.66 5.02 17.74
N HIS A 126 0.85 4.01 17.37
CA HIS A 126 1.04 2.60 17.75
C HIS A 126 1.15 2.38 19.27
N LEU A 127 0.47 3.22 20.05
CA LEU A 127 0.49 3.19 21.52
C LEU A 127 -0.63 2.33 22.08
N PHE A 128 -0.61 1.03 21.81
CA PHE A 128 -1.65 0.13 22.28
C PHE A 128 -1.55 -0.11 23.81
N ARG A 129 -2.67 0.09 24.50
CA ARG A 129 -2.79 -0.03 25.97
C ARG A 129 -4.17 -0.62 26.36
N PRO A 130 -4.38 -1.93 26.16
CA PRO A 130 -5.71 -2.55 26.29
C PRO A 130 -6.26 -2.53 27.73
N ASN A 131 -5.38 -2.67 28.72
CA ASN A 131 -5.76 -2.76 30.13
C ASN A 131 -5.95 -1.40 30.81
N LEU A 132 -5.75 -0.30 30.06
CA LEU A 132 -5.95 1.06 30.58
C LEU A 132 -7.29 1.59 30.09
N THR A 133 -8.05 2.22 30.98
CA THR A 133 -9.24 3.00 30.59
C THR A 133 -8.82 4.20 29.74
N THR A 134 -9.74 4.75 28.95
CA THR A 134 -9.45 5.91 28.07
C THR A 134 -8.86 7.09 28.83
N ARG A 135 -9.34 7.31 30.06
CA ARG A 135 -8.81 8.35 30.94
C ARG A 135 -7.39 8.07 31.38
N GLU A 136 -7.11 6.88 31.90
CA GLU A 136 -5.77 6.55 32.39
C GLU A 136 -4.77 6.49 31.24
N PHE A 137 -5.21 6.03 30.07
CA PHE A 137 -4.44 6.11 28.84
C PHE A 137 -4.06 7.56 28.51
N LEU A 138 -5.05 8.44 28.33
CA LEU A 138 -4.79 9.85 27.99
C LEU A 138 -3.96 10.56 29.09
N ARG A 139 -4.19 10.25 30.37
CA ARG A 139 -3.40 10.79 31.48
C ARG A 139 -1.95 10.34 31.43
N SER A 140 -1.68 9.08 31.07
CA SER A 140 -0.29 8.61 30.85
C SER A 140 0.43 9.38 29.74
N LEU A 141 -0.30 9.87 28.73
CA LEU A 141 0.27 10.72 27.68
C LEU A 141 0.67 12.13 28.16
N THR A 142 0.15 12.57 29.32
CA THR A 142 0.50 13.87 29.91
C THR A 142 1.64 13.78 30.94
N ARG A 143 2.04 12.56 31.30
CA ARG A 143 3.14 12.32 32.24
C ARG A 143 4.45 12.27 31.47
N ARG A 144 5.28 13.31 31.59
CA ARG A 144 6.57 13.44 30.87
C ARG A 144 7.50 12.22 31.05
N ALA A 145 7.44 11.56 32.21
CA ALA A 145 8.22 10.35 32.48
C ALA A 145 7.87 9.20 31.53
N ASP A 146 6.60 9.07 31.14
CA ASP A 146 6.09 8.00 30.30
C ASP A 146 6.27 8.32 28.80
N MET A 147 6.60 9.57 28.47
CA MET A 147 6.58 10.15 27.11
C MET A 147 7.93 10.71 26.69
N LYS A 148 9.04 10.33 27.35
CA LYS A 148 10.35 11.02 27.26
C LYS A 148 10.92 11.17 25.83
N ASN A 149 10.40 10.44 24.84
CA ASN A 149 10.73 10.56 23.41
C ASN A 149 9.50 10.52 22.49
N SER A 150 8.31 10.79 23.01
CA SER A 150 7.06 10.69 22.24
C SER A 150 6.79 11.99 21.48
N PRO A 151 6.44 11.94 20.18
CA PRO A 151 6.01 13.12 19.43
C PRO A 151 4.74 13.79 20.02
N LEU A 152 4.04 13.09 20.92
CA LEU A 152 2.88 13.63 21.64
C LEU A 152 3.24 14.66 22.72
N LEU A 153 4.50 14.75 23.16
CA LEU A 153 4.92 15.67 24.22
C LEU A 153 4.65 17.14 23.86
N ALA A 154 4.74 17.48 22.56
CA ALA A 154 4.43 18.82 22.05
C ALA A 154 2.94 19.20 22.22
N TYR A 155 2.06 18.24 22.50
CA TYR A 155 0.62 18.43 22.67
C TYR A 155 0.13 18.16 24.11
N ASP A 156 1.04 18.08 25.10
CA ASP A 156 0.71 17.84 26.51
C ASP A 156 -0.35 18.81 27.04
N GLY A 157 -0.19 20.12 26.75
CA GLY A 157 -1.15 21.15 27.16
C GLY A 157 -2.57 20.88 26.63
N LEU A 158 -2.69 20.61 25.33
CA LEU A 158 -3.98 20.30 24.69
C LEU A 158 -4.64 19.05 25.30
N LEU A 159 -3.86 17.99 25.54
CA LEU A 159 -4.37 16.75 26.13
C LEU A 159 -4.81 16.96 27.60
N ARG A 160 -4.10 17.78 28.37
CA ARG A 160 -4.48 18.16 29.74
C ARG A 160 -5.77 18.98 29.75
N ASP A 161 -5.86 19.98 28.91
CA ASP A 161 -7.05 20.84 28.81
C ASP A 161 -8.28 20.01 28.41
N TRP A 162 -8.12 19.10 27.45
CA TRP A 162 -9.17 18.15 27.06
C TRP A 162 -9.63 17.27 28.23
N LEU A 163 -8.68 16.71 28.99
CA LEU A 163 -8.98 15.88 30.15
C LEU A 163 -9.71 16.66 31.26
N ASN A 164 -9.33 17.91 31.49
CA ASN A 164 -9.97 18.78 32.48
C ASN A 164 -11.44 19.02 32.13
N HIS A 165 -11.76 19.33 30.87
CA HIS A 165 -13.16 19.47 30.42
C HIS A 165 -13.95 18.17 30.63
N CYS A 166 -13.36 17.01 30.31
CA CYS A 166 -14.00 15.72 30.53
C CYS A 166 -14.29 15.45 32.03
N ASP A 167 -13.37 15.83 32.92
CA ASP A 167 -13.53 15.65 34.36
C ASP A 167 -14.59 16.60 34.94
N MET A 168 -14.66 17.85 34.48
CA MET A 168 -15.73 18.78 34.85
C MET A 168 -17.12 18.23 34.49
N VAL A 169 -17.29 17.73 33.27
CA VAL A 169 -18.58 17.17 32.82
C VAL A 169 -18.97 15.92 33.61
N LYS A 170 -17.99 15.05 33.94
CA LYS A 170 -18.27 13.79 34.66
C LYS A 170 -18.59 14.02 36.14
N PHE A 171 -17.88 14.94 36.79
CA PHE A 171 -17.90 15.06 38.26
C PHE A 171 -18.60 16.32 38.78
N ALA A 172 -18.56 17.43 38.04
CA ALA A 172 -19.13 18.70 38.49
C ALA A 172 -20.58 18.93 38.02
N ARG A 173 -21.22 17.91 37.40
CA ARG A 173 -22.52 18.03 36.69
C ARG A 173 -22.53 19.21 35.71
N TYR A 174 -21.35 19.56 35.20
CA TYR A 174 -21.16 20.71 34.34
C TYR A 174 -21.79 20.43 32.97
N ARG A 175 -22.58 21.39 32.49
CA ARG A 175 -23.17 21.35 31.16
C ARG A 175 -22.31 22.25 30.27
N LEU A 176 -21.68 21.65 29.27
CA LEU A 176 -20.96 22.41 28.27
C LEU A 176 -21.96 23.23 27.47
N THR A 177 -21.61 24.48 27.20
CA THR A 177 -22.30 25.29 26.21
C THR A 177 -21.99 24.76 24.80
N LYS A 178 -22.82 25.10 23.82
CA LYS A 178 -22.54 24.73 22.43
C LYS A 178 -21.21 25.31 21.93
N ASP A 179 -20.86 26.52 22.38
CA ASP A 179 -19.61 27.18 22.01
C ASP A 179 -18.40 26.44 22.58
N GLU A 180 -18.46 26.01 23.84
CA GLU A 180 -17.40 25.18 24.44
C GLU A 180 -17.25 23.85 23.70
N MET A 181 -18.36 23.21 23.32
CA MET A 181 -18.32 21.97 22.51
C MET A 181 -17.70 22.20 21.12
N GLU A 182 -18.00 23.33 20.46
CA GLU A 182 -17.37 23.71 19.19
C GLU A 182 -15.86 23.93 19.36
N GLN A 183 -15.44 24.68 20.39
CA GLN A 183 -14.03 24.91 20.68
C GLN A 183 -13.28 23.60 20.95
N MET A 184 -13.89 22.73 21.75
CA MET A 184 -13.42 21.38 22.04
C MET A 184 -13.22 20.55 20.77
N LEU A 185 -14.21 20.51 19.87
CA LEU A 185 -14.08 19.80 18.60
C LEU A 185 -13.04 20.43 17.67
N ALA A 186 -12.93 21.76 17.65
CA ALA A 186 -11.94 22.47 16.84
C ALA A 186 -10.51 22.14 17.29
N GLN A 187 -10.25 22.11 18.60
CA GLN A 187 -8.96 21.73 19.17
C GLN A 187 -8.57 20.30 18.80
N VAL A 188 -9.48 19.33 19.00
CA VAL A 188 -9.22 17.92 18.67
C VAL A 188 -9.01 17.74 17.16
N ARG A 189 -9.83 18.40 16.33
CA ARG A 189 -9.67 18.38 14.87
C ARG A 189 -8.32 18.95 14.45
N ARG A 190 -7.88 20.06 15.03
CA ARG A 190 -6.57 20.67 14.75
C ARG A 190 -5.46 19.69 15.11
N PHE A 191 -5.51 19.10 16.31
CA PHE A 191 -4.55 18.08 16.74
C PHE A 191 -4.43 16.93 15.74
N ILE A 192 -5.55 16.35 15.30
CA ILE A 192 -5.55 15.25 14.31
C ILE A 192 -4.93 15.70 12.98
N LYS A 193 -5.32 16.87 12.46
CA LYS A 193 -4.79 17.39 11.18
C LYS A 193 -3.29 17.61 11.24
N THR A 194 -2.82 18.29 12.28
CA THR A 194 -1.42 18.63 12.49
C THR A 194 -0.56 17.35 12.61
N THR A 195 -1.00 16.39 13.42
CA THR A 195 -0.28 15.11 13.61
C THR A 195 -0.40 14.15 12.42
N THR A 196 -1.41 14.32 11.56
CA THR A 196 -1.54 13.59 10.28
C THR A 196 -0.56 14.16 9.25
N LYS A 197 -0.45 15.49 9.14
CA LYS A 197 0.48 16.16 8.22
C LYS A 197 1.95 15.99 8.63
N GLY A 198 2.22 15.61 9.88
CA GLY A 198 3.57 15.48 10.43
C GLY A 198 4.21 16.83 10.77
N GLU A 199 3.39 17.86 10.86
CA GLU A 199 3.82 19.22 11.18
C GLU A 199 3.83 19.35 12.71
N ALA A 200 4.97 19.67 13.32
CA ALA A 200 5.00 20.04 14.73
C ALA A 200 4.15 21.31 14.92
N PRO A 201 3.50 21.53 16.08
CA PRO A 201 2.75 22.76 16.28
C PRO A 201 3.73 23.93 16.22
N GLU A 202 3.58 24.83 15.25
CA GLU A 202 4.21 26.14 15.32
C GLU A 202 3.68 26.82 16.58
N ILE A 203 4.55 26.89 17.58
CA ILE A 203 4.37 27.75 18.74
C ILE A 203 4.46 29.16 18.18
N GLY A 204 3.31 29.79 17.98
CA GLY A 204 3.25 31.17 17.53
C GLY A 204 4.00 32.03 18.53
N ASP A 205 5.10 32.62 18.07
CA ASP A 205 5.76 33.73 18.76
C ASP A 205 4.73 34.83 18.99
N GLU A 206 4.33 34.98 20.24
CA GLU A 206 3.60 36.13 20.72
C GLU A 206 4.57 37.33 20.67
N LYS A 207 4.53 38.07 19.56
CA LYS A 207 5.21 39.38 19.49
C LYS A 207 4.54 40.32 20.46
N LYS A 208 5.25 40.53 21.58
CA LYS A 208 5.15 41.63 22.53
C LYS A 208 4.93 43.00 21.88
#